data_AF-A0A3B3UR86-F1
#
_entry.id   AF-A0A3B3UR86-F1
#
_cell.length_a   1.000
_cell.length_b   1.000
_cell.length_c   1.000
_cell.angle_alpha   90.00
_cell.angle_beta   90.00
_cell.angle_gamma   90.00
#
_symmetry.space_group_name_H-M   'P 1'
#
loop_
_entity.id
_entity.type
_entity.pdbx_description
1 polymer ?
#
loop_
_entity_poly.entity_id
_entity_poly.type
_entity_poly.pdbx_seq_one_letter_code
_entity_poly.pdbx_strand_id
1 'polypeptide(L)'
;MYISDAVTVSAKKINFFAICMLKCVLSLKTTFQTELGQTLDLITAPPGHIDLNRFTMERYKAIVKYKTAFYSFYLPVASAMYMAGIDSEEEHSNAKHILLEMGEFFQIQDDYLDCYGDPAVTGKIGTDIQDNKCSWLVVKALEVMTPEQRSVLEACYGRKDEASVSKVKELYNALQMPKLYHTYEEESYQRLQKLIARHAQNLPHSIFLNFAKKIYKRNK
;
A
#
# COMPACT_ATOMS: atom_id res chain seq x y z
N MET A 1 16.92 -2.67 51.68
CA MET A 1 17.14 -3.27 50.34
C MET A 1 15.86 -3.75 49.64
N TYR A 2 14.72 -3.94 50.33
CA TYR A 2 13.48 -4.46 49.70
C TYR A 2 12.56 -3.43 49.00
N ILE A 3 12.72 -2.13 49.27
CA ILE A 3 11.84 -1.08 48.72
C ILE A 3 12.17 -0.75 47.24
N SER A 4 13.45 -0.88 46.85
CA SER A 4 13.92 -0.60 45.48
C SER A 4 13.32 -1.58 44.46
N ASP A 5 13.23 -2.86 44.81
CA ASP A 5 12.71 -3.90 43.90
C ASP A 5 11.19 -3.79 43.72
N ALA A 6 10.45 -3.44 44.77
CA ALA A 6 8.99 -3.26 44.69
C ALA A 6 8.60 -2.06 43.81
N VAL A 7 9.33 -0.93 43.91
CA VAL A 7 9.13 0.25 43.06
C VAL A 7 9.47 -0.07 41.61
N THR A 8 10.55 -0.83 41.37
CA THR A 8 10.97 -1.23 40.02
C THR A 8 9.99 -2.22 39.38
N VAL A 9 9.45 -3.17 40.15
CA VAL A 9 8.41 -4.10 39.68
C VAL A 9 7.10 -3.37 39.40
N SER A 10 6.72 -2.41 40.25
CA SER A 10 5.53 -1.57 40.04
C SER A 10 5.64 -0.70 38.79
N ALA A 11 6.79 -0.03 38.59
CA ALA A 11 7.08 0.75 37.40
C ALA A 11 7.07 -0.10 36.12
N LYS A 12 7.66 -1.31 36.15
CA LYS A 12 7.60 -2.26 35.03
C LYS A 12 6.17 -2.72 34.71
N LYS A 13 5.32 -2.93 35.73
CA LYS A 13 3.90 -3.28 35.54
C LYS A 13 3.10 -2.12 34.94
N ILE A 14 3.28 -0.89 35.45
CA ILE A 14 2.62 0.31 34.91
C ILE A 14 3.03 0.53 33.44
N ASN A 15 4.32 0.35 33.13
CA ASN A 15 4.83 0.47 31.77
C ASN A 15 4.24 -0.61 30.84
N PHE A 16 4.10 -1.86 31.31
CA PHE A 16 3.45 -2.92 30.55
C PHE A 16 1.98 -2.60 30.22
N PHE A 17 1.19 -2.10 31.20
CA PHE A 17 -0.19 -1.70 30.95
C PHE A 17 -0.29 -0.53 29.97
N ALA A 18 0.59 0.47 30.07
CA ALA A 18 0.64 1.59 29.14
C ALA A 18 0.94 1.14 27.69
N ILE A 19 1.92 0.24 27.50
CA ILE A 19 2.25 -0.35 26.20
C ILE A 19 1.06 -1.13 25.62
N CYS A 20 0.37 -1.92 26.45
CA CYS A 20 -0.83 -2.65 26.02
C CYS A 20 -1.94 -1.69 25.57
N MET A 21 -2.18 -0.61 26.31
CA MET A 21 -3.18 0.41 25.94
C MET A 21 -2.82 1.12 24.63
N LEU A 22 -1.56 1.53 24.45
CA LEU A 22 -1.08 2.16 23.21
C LEU A 22 -1.26 1.24 21.99
N LYS A 23 -0.99 -0.06 22.14
CA LYS A 23 -1.23 -1.05 21.08
C LYS A 23 -2.71 -1.23 20.75
N CYS A 24 -3.57 -1.30 21.75
CA CYS A 24 -5.01 -1.39 21.54
C CYS A 24 -5.52 -0.15 20.78
N VAL A 25 -5.12 1.05 21.20
CA VAL A 25 -5.48 2.30 20.52
C VAL A 25 -4.94 2.35 19.10
N LEU A 26 -3.68 1.95 18.88
CA LEU A 26 -3.07 1.87 17.55
C LEU A 26 -3.84 0.91 16.64
N SER A 27 -4.17 -0.28 17.14
CA SER A 27 -4.91 -1.30 16.38
C SER A 27 -6.29 -0.80 15.98
N LEU A 28 -7.04 -0.23 16.94
CA LEU A 28 -8.37 0.36 16.66
C LEU A 28 -8.29 1.48 15.62
N LYS A 29 -7.30 2.38 15.75
CA LYS A 29 -7.08 3.46 14.79
C LYS A 29 -6.76 2.91 13.40
N THR A 30 -5.91 1.91 13.29
CA THR A 30 -5.56 1.31 12.00
C THR A 30 -6.74 0.56 11.38
N THR A 31 -7.54 -0.16 12.17
CA THR A 31 -8.78 -0.78 11.68
C THR A 31 -9.71 0.27 11.08
N PHE A 32 -9.96 1.37 11.80
CA PHE A 32 -10.78 2.47 11.29
C PHE A 32 -10.22 3.08 9.99
N GLN A 33 -8.90 3.28 9.93
CA GLN A 33 -8.24 3.76 8.70
C GLN A 33 -8.44 2.79 7.53
N THR A 34 -8.32 1.49 7.76
CA THR A 34 -8.54 0.46 6.74
C THR A 34 -9.99 0.41 6.28
N GLU A 35 -10.96 0.52 7.19
CA GLU A 35 -12.39 0.61 6.86
C GLU A 35 -12.73 1.85 6.02
N LEU A 36 -12.12 3.00 6.34
CA LEU A 36 -12.24 4.21 5.51
C LEU A 36 -11.65 4.02 4.12
N GLY A 37 -10.46 3.40 4.03
CA GLY A 37 -9.83 3.08 2.75
C GLY A 37 -10.67 2.12 1.92
N GLN A 38 -11.25 1.09 2.54
CA GLN A 38 -12.16 0.15 1.90
C GLN A 38 -13.45 0.84 1.43
N THR A 39 -14.00 1.73 2.25
CA THR A 39 -15.18 2.53 1.87
C THR A 39 -14.85 3.40 0.66
N LEU A 40 -13.71 4.08 0.68
CA LEU A 40 -13.25 4.92 -0.43
C LEU A 40 -13.09 4.10 -1.71
N ASP A 41 -12.54 2.89 -1.65
CA ASP A 41 -12.42 1.97 -2.79
C ASP A 41 -13.78 1.56 -3.37
N LEU A 42 -14.75 1.21 -2.51
CA LEU A 42 -16.08 0.77 -2.93
C LEU A 42 -16.92 1.89 -3.55
N ILE A 43 -16.96 3.08 -2.93
CA ILE A 43 -17.67 4.23 -3.51
C ILE A 43 -16.99 4.74 -4.79
N THR A 44 -15.72 4.37 -4.95
CA THR A 44 -14.91 4.80 -6.08
C THR A 44 -15.27 4.07 -7.36
N ALA A 45 -15.61 2.79 -7.24
CA ALA A 45 -15.94 1.87 -8.30
C ALA A 45 -17.29 1.18 -8.01
N PRO A 46 -18.41 1.92 -8.02
CA PRO A 46 -19.71 1.35 -7.72
C PRO A 46 -20.08 0.24 -8.75
N PRO A 47 -20.64 -0.90 -8.30
CA PRO A 47 -21.05 -1.97 -9.21
C PRO A 47 -22.04 -1.47 -10.27
N GLY A 48 -21.79 -1.80 -11.53
CA GLY A 48 -22.68 -1.48 -12.64
C GLY A 48 -22.63 -0.03 -13.14
N HIS A 49 -21.79 0.83 -12.55
CA HIS A 49 -21.61 2.22 -13.01
C HIS A 49 -20.12 2.53 -13.23
N ILE A 50 -19.74 2.61 -14.52
CA ILE A 50 -18.37 2.89 -14.94
C ILE A 50 -18.20 4.40 -15.10
N ASP A 51 -17.36 5.02 -14.28
CA ASP A 51 -17.03 6.44 -14.33
C ASP A 51 -15.51 6.63 -14.16
N LEU A 52 -14.80 6.56 -15.28
CA LEU A 52 -13.35 6.66 -15.31
C LEU A 52 -12.84 8.05 -14.92
N ASN A 53 -13.68 9.09 -14.93
CA ASN A 53 -13.28 10.44 -14.49
C ASN A 53 -12.90 10.48 -13.02
N ARG A 54 -13.45 9.55 -12.24
CA ARG A 54 -13.08 9.45 -10.85
C ARG A 54 -11.69 8.81 -10.69
N PHE A 55 -11.21 7.98 -11.63
CA PHE A 55 -9.93 7.26 -11.51
C PHE A 55 -8.72 8.20 -11.67
N THR A 56 -8.42 8.94 -10.60
CA THR A 56 -7.31 9.87 -10.51
C THR A 56 -6.20 9.32 -9.61
N MET A 57 -4.97 9.74 -9.86
CA MET A 57 -3.80 9.35 -9.04
C MET A 57 -3.95 9.81 -7.59
N GLU A 58 -4.55 10.97 -7.36
CA GLU A 58 -4.84 11.46 -6.00
C GLU A 58 -5.75 10.50 -5.24
N ARG A 59 -6.86 10.08 -5.86
CA ARG A 59 -7.80 9.17 -5.22
C ARG A 59 -7.21 7.77 -5.05
N TYR A 60 -6.46 7.30 -6.03
CA TYR A 60 -5.71 6.05 -5.93
C TYR A 60 -4.78 6.06 -4.71
N LYS A 61 -3.91 7.06 -4.59
CA LYS A 61 -2.98 7.20 -3.45
C LYS A 61 -3.72 7.25 -2.12
N ALA A 62 -4.88 7.92 -2.06
CA ALA A 62 -5.71 7.94 -0.85
C ALA A 62 -6.26 6.54 -0.50
N ILE A 63 -6.79 5.80 -1.48
CA ILE A 63 -7.26 4.42 -1.28
C ILE A 63 -6.12 3.56 -0.73
N VAL A 64 -4.98 3.53 -1.43
CA VAL A 64 -3.85 2.68 -1.07
C VAL A 64 -3.28 3.00 0.31
N LYS A 65 -3.12 4.30 0.62
CA LYS A 65 -2.63 4.77 1.91
C LYS A 65 -3.46 4.23 3.07
N TYR A 66 -4.79 4.34 2.96
CA TYR A 66 -5.69 3.99 4.06
C TYR A 66 -6.04 2.49 4.07
N LYS A 67 -6.35 1.93 2.90
CA LYS A 67 -6.75 0.53 2.74
C LYS A 67 -5.61 -0.43 3.02
N THR A 68 -4.37 -0.12 2.59
CA THR A 68 -3.27 -1.09 2.61
C THR A 68 -2.10 -0.65 3.48
N ALA A 69 -1.59 0.57 3.29
CA ALA A 69 -0.28 0.95 3.84
C ALA A 69 -0.23 0.98 5.38
N PHE A 70 -1.29 1.48 6.04
CA PHE A 70 -1.33 1.53 7.51
C PHE A 70 -1.28 0.15 8.16
N TYR A 71 -2.15 -0.78 7.76
CA TYR A 71 -2.22 -2.10 8.41
C TYR A 71 -1.08 -3.03 7.98
N SER A 72 -0.65 -2.95 6.73
CA SER A 72 0.35 -3.88 6.17
C SER A 72 1.78 -3.51 6.56
N PHE A 73 2.08 -2.22 6.68
CA PHE A 73 3.45 -1.73 6.90
C PHE A 73 3.60 -0.98 8.22
N TYR A 74 2.77 0.03 8.48
CA TYR A 74 2.95 0.87 9.68
C TYR A 74 2.62 0.13 10.98
N LEU A 75 1.45 -0.50 11.08
CA LEU A 75 0.97 -1.18 12.28
C LEU A 75 1.95 -2.21 12.85
N PRO A 76 2.52 -3.17 12.07
CA PRO A 76 3.44 -4.16 12.63
C PRO A 76 4.72 -3.52 13.18
N VAL A 77 5.28 -2.52 12.50
CA VAL A 77 6.51 -1.84 12.95
C VAL A 77 6.23 -0.95 14.16
N ALA A 78 5.17 -0.14 14.12
CA ALA A 78 4.79 0.71 15.25
C ALA A 78 4.45 -0.12 16.50
N SER A 79 3.80 -1.28 16.33
CA SER A 79 3.56 -2.22 17.42
C SER A 79 4.86 -2.75 18.02
N ALA A 80 5.85 -3.10 17.18
CA ALA A 80 7.17 -3.54 17.62
C ALA A 80 7.96 -2.41 18.30
N MET A 81 7.85 -1.17 17.81
CA MET A 81 8.45 0.02 18.43
C MET A 81 7.91 0.21 19.85
N TYR A 82 6.59 0.20 20.04
CA TYR A 82 6.00 0.27 21.38
C TYR A 82 6.43 -0.90 22.29
N MET A 83 6.60 -2.12 21.74
CA MET A 83 7.14 -3.26 22.51
C MET A 83 8.57 -3.08 22.95
N ALA A 84 9.38 -2.40 22.14
CA ALA A 84 10.76 -2.07 22.43
C ALA A 84 10.90 -0.85 23.37
N GLY A 85 9.78 -0.25 23.80
CA GLY A 85 9.78 0.96 24.62
C GLY A 85 10.07 2.25 23.83
N ILE A 86 9.91 2.22 22.50
CA ILE A 86 10.04 3.40 21.63
C ILE A 86 8.66 4.03 21.49
N ASP A 87 8.41 5.11 22.22
CA ASP A 87 7.13 5.80 22.29
C ASP A 87 7.19 7.25 21.78
N SER A 88 8.35 7.77 21.34
CA SER A 88 8.42 9.15 20.88
C SER A 88 7.66 9.37 19.57
N GLU A 89 6.95 10.49 19.52
CA GLU A 89 6.14 10.87 18.37
C GLU A 89 6.99 11.09 17.12
N GLU A 90 8.20 11.63 17.28
CA GLU A 90 9.13 11.87 16.17
C GLU A 90 9.55 10.56 15.49
N GLU A 91 9.95 9.56 16.28
CA GLU A 91 10.37 8.26 15.76
C GLU A 91 9.22 7.54 15.06
N HIS A 92 8.02 7.55 15.66
CA HIS A 92 6.82 6.99 15.02
C HIS A 92 6.43 7.75 13.75
N SER A 93 6.60 9.08 13.71
CA SER A 93 6.33 9.90 12.53
C SER A 93 7.32 9.59 11.39
N ASN A 94 8.60 9.48 11.72
CA ASN A 94 9.65 9.11 10.77
C ASN A 94 9.44 7.70 10.21
N ALA A 95 9.16 6.71 11.07
CA ALA A 95 8.83 5.35 10.65
C ALA A 95 7.59 5.33 9.74
N LYS A 96 6.53 6.07 10.10
CA LYS A 96 5.30 6.19 9.32
C LYS A 96 5.56 6.76 7.92
N HIS A 97 6.38 7.79 7.81
CA HIS A 97 6.70 8.39 6.51
C HIS A 97 7.34 7.37 5.56
N ILE A 98 8.30 6.58 6.05
CA ILE A 98 8.94 5.51 5.26
C ILE A 98 7.93 4.41 4.91
N LEU A 99 7.17 3.93 5.90
CA LEU A 99 6.32 2.75 5.77
C LEU A 99 5.08 3.00 4.91
N LEU A 100 4.57 4.24 4.88
CA LEU A 100 3.46 4.59 4.00
C LEU A 100 3.90 4.65 2.53
N GLU A 101 5.10 5.15 2.22
CA GLU A 101 5.66 5.08 0.85
C GLU A 101 5.90 3.62 0.44
N MET A 102 6.40 2.77 1.36
CA MET A 102 6.54 1.34 1.09
C MET A 102 5.20 0.67 0.78
N GLY A 103 4.15 1.01 1.53
CA GLY A 103 2.81 0.49 1.30
C GLY A 103 2.21 0.95 -0.03
N GLU A 104 2.46 2.20 -0.43
CA GLU A 104 2.09 2.69 -1.77
C GLU A 104 2.76 1.86 -2.86
N PHE A 105 4.07 1.74 -2.78
CA PHE A 105 4.84 0.96 -3.75
C PHE A 105 4.37 -0.49 -3.81
N PHE A 106 4.17 -1.14 -2.66
CA PHE A 106 3.73 -2.53 -2.59
C PHE A 106 2.37 -2.77 -3.26
N GLN A 107 1.40 -1.87 -3.09
CA GLN A 107 0.09 -2.00 -3.71
C GLN A 107 0.15 -1.77 -5.22
N ILE A 108 0.99 -0.85 -5.70
CA ILE A 108 1.21 -0.66 -7.14
C ILE A 108 1.80 -1.93 -7.76
N GLN A 109 2.69 -2.62 -7.04
CA GLN A 109 3.16 -3.94 -7.47
C GLN A 109 2.03 -4.98 -7.49
N ASP A 110 1.10 -4.96 -6.53
CA ASP A 110 -0.04 -5.90 -6.50
C ASP A 110 -0.96 -5.68 -7.70
N ASP A 111 -1.30 -4.42 -7.99
CA ASP A 111 -2.13 -4.04 -9.14
C ASP A 111 -1.47 -4.42 -10.48
N TYR A 112 -0.13 -4.28 -10.58
CA TYR A 112 0.61 -4.72 -11.75
C TYR A 112 0.57 -6.25 -11.90
N LEU A 113 0.85 -6.98 -10.81
CA LEU A 113 0.85 -8.44 -10.78
C LEU A 113 -0.56 -9.04 -10.97
N ASP A 114 -1.61 -8.32 -10.62
CA ASP A 114 -2.99 -8.72 -10.90
C ASP A 114 -3.22 -8.82 -12.42
N CYS A 115 -2.73 -7.86 -13.19
CA CYS A 115 -2.91 -7.86 -14.65
C CYS A 115 -1.87 -8.72 -15.40
N TYR A 116 -0.61 -8.66 -14.98
CA TYR A 116 0.55 -9.19 -15.71
C TYR A 116 1.27 -10.35 -15.02
N GLY A 117 0.95 -10.64 -13.76
CA GLY A 117 1.56 -11.73 -13.02
C GLY A 117 1.13 -13.09 -13.58
N ASP A 118 2.04 -14.07 -13.51
CA ASP A 118 1.73 -15.46 -13.82
C ASP A 118 0.86 -16.05 -12.68
N PRO A 119 -0.37 -16.52 -12.97
CA PRO A 119 -1.23 -17.15 -11.96
C PRO A 119 -0.58 -18.31 -11.21
N ALA A 120 0.36 -19.03 -11.84
CA ALA A 120 1.10 -20.11 -11.18
C ALA A 120 2.05 -19.61 -10.09
N VAL A 121 2.49 -18.35 -10.18
CA VAL A 121 3.41 -17.71 -9.23
C VAL A 121 2.63 -16.88 -8.19
N THR A 122 1.64 -16.11 -8.63
CA THR A 122 0.81 -15.26 -7.75
C THR A 122 -0.21 -16.08 -6.95
N GLY A 123 -0.56 -17.28 -7.42
CA GLY A 123 -1.56 -18.15 -6.81
C GLY A 123 -3.01 -17.68 -7.02
N LYS A 124 -3.22 -16.63 -7.83
CA LYS A 124 -4.54 -16.08 -8.16
C LYS A 124 -4.61 -15.64 -9.61
N ILE A 125 -5.80 -15.76 -10.20
CA ILE A 125 -6.13 -15.08 -11.46
C ILE A 125 -6.55 -13.66 -11.07
N GLY A 126 -5.92 -12.65 -11.64
CA GLY A 126 -6.29 -11.26 -11.36
C GLY A 126 -7.63 -10.87 -11.97
N THR A 127 -8.36 -10.01 -11.26
CA THR A 127 -9.75 -9.64 -11.56
C THR A 127 -9.98 -8.14 -11.57
N ASP A 128 -8.94 -7.31 -11.38
CA ASP A 128 -9.10 -5.87 -11.19
C ASP A 128 -9.85 -5.19 -12.34
N ILE A 129 -9.62 -5.63 -13.58
CA ILE A 129 -10.30 -5.12 -14.78
C ILE A 129 -11.81 -5.46 -14.72
N GLN A 130 -12.16 -6.71 -14.42
CA GLN A 130 -13.58 -7.13 -14.33
C GLN A 130 -14.30 -6.48 -13.15
N ASP A 131 -13.59 -6.28 -12.05
CA ASP A 131 -14.11 -5.72 -10.80
C ASP A 131 -14.22 -4.18 -10.85
N ASN A 132 -13.90 -3.56 -11.99
CA ASN A 132 -13.93 -2.11 -12.18
C ASN A 132 -13.03 -1.37 -11.16
N LYS A 133 -11.93 -2.00 -10.71
CA LYS A 133 -11.11 -1.40 -9.65
C LYS A 133 -10.40 -0.15 -10.14
N CYS A 134 -10.24 0.81 -9.23
CA CYS A 134 -9.35 1.95 -9.46
C CYS A 134 -7.89 1.50 -9.25
N SER A 135 -7.37 0.63 -10.13
CA SER A 135 -5.99 0.14 -10.03
C SER A 135 -4.99 1.17 -10.57
N TRP A 136 -3.72 1.03 -10.19
CA TRP A 136 -2.66 1.89 -10.72
C TRP A 136 -2.59 1.87 -12.24
N LEU A 137 -2.80 0.70 -12.87
CA LEU A 137 -2.71 0.54 -14.32
C LEU A 137 -3.74 1.39 -15.05
N VAL A 138 -5.00 1.39 -14.61
CA VAL A 138 -6.05 2.17 -15.28
C VAL A 138 -5.83 3.67 -15.08
N VAL A 139 -5.48 4.09 -13.86
CA VAL A 139 -5.20 5.48 -13.54
C VAL A 139 -4.02 6.00 -14.36
N LYS A 140 -2.94 5.22 -14.44
CA LYS A 140 -1.75 5.64 -15.17
C LYS A 140 -1.96 5.60 -16.69
N ALA A 141 -2.73 4.65 -17.20
CA ALA A 141 -3.12 4.62 -18.60
C ALA A 141 -3.94 5.87 -18.99
N LEU A 142 -4.88 6.30 -18.14
CA LEU A 142 -5.71 7.49 -18.38
C LEU A 142 -4.90 8.78 -18.53
N GLU A 143 -3.70 8.86 -17.94
CA GLU A 143 -2.80 10.02 -18.07
C GLU A 143 -2.11 10.11 -19.44
N VAL A 144 -1.98 9.00 -20.17
CA VAL A 144 -1.13 8.91 -21.38
C VAL A 144 -1.90 8.50 -22.63
N MET A 145 -3.17 8.08 -22.50
CA MET A 145 -3.97 7.61 -23.62
C MET A 145 -4.59 8.73 -24.46
N THR A 146 -4.84 8.43 -25.73
CA THR A 146 -5.60 9.30 -26.63
C THR A 146 -7.12 9.20 -26.34
N PRO A 147 -7.94 10.14 -26.84
CA PRO A 147 -9.40 10.05 -26.73
C PRO A 147 -9.99 8.76 -27.32
N GLU A 148 -9.46 8.26 -28.43
CA GLU A 148 -9.92 7.04 -29.08
C GLU A 148 -9.62 5.81 -28.23
N GLN A 149 -8.41 5.74 -27.68
CA GLN A 149 -8.00 4.70 -26.74
C GLN A 149 -8.85 4.72 -25.47
N ARG A 150 -9.19 5.92 -24.99
CA ARG A 150 -10.09 6.10 -23.85
C ARG A 150 -11.49 5.55 -24.13
N SER A 151 -12.06 5.82 -25.30
CA SER A 151 -13.37 5.24 -25.66
C SER A 151 -13.35 3.71 -25.70
N VAL A 152 -12.25 3.10 -26.13
CA VAL A 152 -12.08 1.63 -26.06
C VAL A 152 -12.06 1.14 -24.61
N LEU A 153 -11.31 1.83 -23.74
CA LEU A 153 -11.26 1.51 -22.31
C LEU A 153 -12.64 1.62 -21.67
N GLU A 154 -13.40 2.70 -21.92
CA GLU A 154 -14.75 2.91 -21.37
C GLU A 154 -15.74 1.81 -21.80
N ALA A 155 -15.59 1.27 -23.01
CA ALA A 155 -16.42 0.16 -23.48
C ALA A 155 -16.10 -1.17 -22.78
N CYS A 156 -14.82 -1.42 -22.47
CA CYS A 156 -14.32 -2.73 -22.06
C CYS A 156 -14.02 -2.87 -20.55
N TYR A 157 -13.72 -1.79 -19.84
CA TYR A 157 -13.37 -1.84 -18.41
C TYR A 157 -14.59 -2.19 -17.55
N GLY A 158 -14.41 -2.96 -16.48
CA GLY A 158 -15.51 -3.42 -15.62
C GLY A 158 -16.45 -4.44 -16.28
N ARG A 159 -16.09 -4.99 -17.44
CA ARG A 159 -16.83 -6.06 -18.11
C ARG A 159 -16.29 -7.42 -17.67
N LYS A 160 -17.20 -8.39 -17.53
CA LYS A 160 -16.88 -9.73 -17.03
C LYS A 160 -16.39 -10.69 -18.12
N ASP A 161 -16.60 -10.36 -19.39
CA ASP A 161 -16.21 -11.23 -20.50
C ASP A 161 -14.71 -11.13 -20.82
N GLU A 162 -14.13 -12.26 -21.21
CA GLU A 162 -12.70 -12.35 -21.50
C GLU A 162 -12.25 -11.50 -22.69
N ALA A 163 -13.13 -11.27 -23.67
CA ALA A 163 -12.81 -10.46 -24.84
C ALA A 163 -12.57 -8.99 -24.47
N SER A 164 -13.41 -8.44 -23.58
CA SER A 164 -13.22 -7.10 -23.03
C SER A 164 -11.93 -7.01 -22.20
N VAL A 165 -11.66 -8.01 -21.35
CA VAL A 165 -10.40 -8.06 -20.57
C VAL A 165 -9.18 -8.11 -21.50
N SER A 166 -9.20 -8.92 -22.56
CA SER A 166 -8.11 -9.00 -23.54
C SER A 166 -7.86 -7.64 -24.20
N LYS A 167 -8.92 -6.95 -24.63
CA LYS A 167 -8.80 -5.61 -25.23
C LYS A 167 -8.17 -4.58 -24.29
N VAL A 168 -8.52 -4.62 -23.00
CA VAL A 168 -7.89 -3.75 -22.00
C VAL A 168 -6.40 -4.08 -21.85
N LYS A 169 -6.03 -5.36 -21.81
CA LYS A 169 -4.62 -5.78 -21.74
C LYS A 169 -3.83 -5.40 -23.00
N GLU A 170 -4.43 -5.56 -24.19
CA GLU A 170 -3.86 -5.11 -25.46
C GLU A 170 -3.62 -3.61 -25.46
N LEU A 171 -4.58 -2.83 -24.96
CA LEU A 171 -4.44 -1.38 -24.81
C LEU A 171 -3.30 -1.03 -23.86
N TYR A 172 -3.20 -1.67 -22.69
CA TYR A 172 -2.09 -1.47 -21.76
C TYR A 172 -0.72 -1.82 -22.40
N ASN A 173 -0.67 -2.84 -23.24
CA ASN A 173 0.54 -3.19 -23.98
C ASN A 173 0.90 -2.12 -25.01
N ALA A 174 -0.09 -1.60 -25.76
CA ALA A 174 0.11 -0.52 -26.72
C ALA A 174 0.61 0.77 -26.04
N LEU A 175 0.15 1.05 -24.81
CA LEU A 175 0.59 2.16 -23.97
C LEU A 175 1.95 1.91 -23.29
N GLN A 176 2.57 0.75 -23.48
CA GLN A 176 3.81 0.34 -22.83
C GLN A 176 3.74 0.38 -21.29
N MET A 177 2.59 0.01 -20.72
CA MET A 177 2.38 0.00 -19.27
C MET A 177 3.44 -0.82 -18.50
N PRO A 178 3.93 -1.98 -18.98
CA PRO A 178 5.03 -2.69 -18.32
C PRO A 178 6.32 -1.86 -18.21
N LYS A 179 6.66 -1.08 -19.24
CA LYS A 179 7.84 -0.20 -19.21
C LYS A 179 7.65 0.91 -18.18
N LEU A 180 6.48 1.54 -18.15
CA LEU A 180 6.16 2.59 -17.17
C LEU A 180 6.22 2.05 -15.73
N TYR A 181 5.73 0.84 -15.50
CA TYR A 181 5.81 0.17 -14.21
C TYR A 181 7.26 -0.10 -13.79
N HIS A 182 8.10 -0.67 -14.66
CA HIS A 182 9.50 -0.94 -14.31
C HIS A 182 10.31 0.32 -14.04
N THR A 183 10.05 1.42 -14.76
CA THR A 183 10.61 2.74 -14.44
C THR A 183 10.16 3.20 -13.05
N TYR A 184 8.85 3.13 -12.77
CA TYR A 184 8.30 3.50 -11.47
C TYR A 184 8.87 2.63 -10.32
N GLU A 185 9.03 1.33 -10.53
CA GLU A 185 9.59 0.39 -9.56
C GLU A 185 11.02 0.79 -9.16
N GLU A 186 11.87 1.07 -10.15
CA GLU A 186 13.26 1.48 -9.90
C GLU A 186 13.32 2.83 -9.17
N GLU A 187 12.55 3.81 -9.63
CA GLU A 187 12.48 5.13 -9.00
C GLU A 187 11.94 5.04 -7.55
N SER A 188 10.94 4.21 -7.31
CA SER A 188 10.35 4.00 -5.98
C SER A 188 11.34 3.36 -5.02
N TYR A 189 12.10 2.38 -5.49
CA TYR A 189 13.16 1.77 -4.68
C TYR A 189 14.24 2.78 -4.30
N GLN A 190 14.68 3.61 -5.24
CA GLN A 190 15.65 4.68 -4.96
C GLN A 190 15.10 5.76 -4.02
N ARG A 191 13.83 6.15 -4.18
CA ARG A 191 13.15 7.06 -3.24
C ARG A 191 13.10 6.47 -1.84
N LEU A 192 12.74 5.20 -1.70
CA LEU A 192 12.71 4.49 -0.42
C LEU A 192 14.08 4.47 0.25
N GLN A 193 15.15 4.16 -0.49
CA GLN A 193 16.50 4.20 0.06
C GLN A 193 16.87 5.59 0.61
N LYS A 194 16.54 6.65 -0.13
CA LYS A 194 16.76 8.04 0.32
C LYS A 194 15.92 8.40 1.55
N LEU A 195 14.65 7.99 1.59
CA LEU A 195 13.77 8.21 2.74
C LEU A 195 14.28 7.49 3.98
N ILE A 196 14.73 6.24 3.84
CA ILE A 196 15.30 5.47 4.95
C ILE A 196 16.56 6.16 5.48
N ALA A 197 17.50 6.54 4.60
CA ALA A 197 18.72 7.23 5.01
C ALA A 197 18.45 8.55 5.74
N ARG A 198 17.37 9.25 5.38
CA ARG A 198 16.98 10.53 5.99
C ARG A 198 16.26 10.37 7.33
N HIS A 199 15.32 9.43 7.42
CA HIS A 199 14.35 9.37 8.53
C HIS A 199 14.64 8.26 9.55
N ALA A 200 15.49 7.27 9.24
CA ALA A 200 15.77 6.18 10.15
C ALA A 200 16.90 6.46 11.16
N GLN A 201 17.36 7.70 11.35
CA GLN A 201 18.55 8.01 12.17
C GLN A 201 18.51 7.41 13.59
N ASN A 202 17.36 7.50 14.25
CA ASN A 202 17.14 6.95 15.60
C ASN A 202 16.48 5.57 15.60
N LEU A 203 16.39 4.92 14.43
CA LEU A 203 15.75 3.62 14.25
C LEU A 203 16.71 2.62 13.59
N PRO A 204 16.52 1.31 13.80
CA PRO A 204 17.34 0.32 13.12
C PRO A 204 17.07 0.36 11.60
N HIS A 205 18.00 0.97 10.83
CA HIS A 205 17.89 1.09 9.38
C HIS A 205 17.69 -0.26 8.70
N SER A 206 18.31 -1.30 9.25
CA SER A 206 18.22 -2.67 8.75
C SER A 206 16.78 -3.18 8.67
N ILE A 207 15.88 -2.77 9.56
CA ILE A 207 14.47 -3.17 9.52
C ILE A 207 13.84 -2.67 8.21
N PHE A 208 13.98 -1.37 7.93
CA PHE A 208 13.40 -0.77 6.72
C PHE A 208 14.08 -1.26 5.44
N LEU A 209 15.41 -1.42 5.44
CA LEU A 209 16.15 -1.95 4.29
C LEU A 209 15.74 -3.40 3.98
N ASN A 210 15.53 -4.23 5.00
CA ASN A 210 15.07 -5.61 4.82
C ASN A 210 13.65 -5.65 4.24
N PHE A 211 12.75 -4.77 4.70
CA PHE A 211 11.41 -4.63 4.14
C PHE A 211 11.46 -4.19 2.68
N ALA A 212 12.22 -3.14 2.36
CA ALA A 212 12.41 -2.65 1.00
C ALA A 212 12.95 -3.74 0.07
N LYS A 213 13.97 -4.48 0.52
CA LYS A 213 14.57 -5.58 -0.24
C LYS A 213 13.60 -6.74 -0.47
N LYS A 214 12.72 -7.01 0.49
CA LYS A 214 11.73 -8.10 0.37
C LYS A 214 10.65 -7.79 -0.66
N ILE A 215 10.27 -6.52 -0.81
CA ILE A 215 9.21 -6.11 -1.75
C ILE A 215 9.75 -5.74 -3.13
N TYR A 216 10.98 -5.23 -3.22
CA TYR A 216 11.58 -4.84 -4.52
C TYR A 216 11.70 -6.04 -5.46
N LYS A 217 11.18 -5.90 -6.69
CA LYS A 217 11.17 -6.95 -7.72
C LYS A 217 10.51 -8.25 -7.27
N ARG A 218 9.52 -8.17 -6.38
CA ARG A 218 8.71 -9.33 -6.02
C ARG A 218 7.91 -9.82 -7.23
N ASN A 219 7.72 -11.13 -7.30
CA ASN A 219 6.97 -11.80 -8.38
C ASN A 219 5.62 -12.38 -7.92
N LYS A 220 5.26 -12.19 -6.64
CA LYS A 220 4.00 -12.59 -6.02
C LYS A 220 3.66 -11.67 -4.85
#